data_AF-A0A1M3D3A5-F1
#
_entry.id   AF-A0A1M3D3A5-F1
#
_cell.length_a   1.000
_cell.length_b   1.000
_cell.length_c   1.000
_cell.angle_alpha   90.00
_cell.angle_beta   90.00
_cell.angle_gamma   90.00
#
_symmetry.space_group_name_H-M   'P 1'
#
loop_
_entity.id
_entity.type
_entity.pdbx_description
1 polymer ?
#
loop_
_entity_poly.entity_id
_entity_poly.type
_entity_poly.pdbx_seq_one_letter_code
_entity_poly.pdbx_strand_id
1 'polypeptide(L)'
;MKSLHLLALPLITLTLCFANIETYGQEPEKSPEQMASEQADRLQRDLKLADHQLFFVDSVLQYNFVGMRREMEEMRKAGLQTRESYVASQKRWGQKTEEAFEKILDSDQFIRYLKISGRYRDYKKRKGIK
;
A
#
# COMPACT_ATOMS: atom_id res chain seq x y z
N MET A 1 -36.22 -20.47 -47.91
CA MET A 1 -36.23 -19.13 -47.26
C MET A 1 -37.15 -19.15 -46.05
N LYS A 2 -36.63 -19.42 -44.85
CA LYS A 2 -37.09 -18.86 -43.56
C LYS A 2 -35.87 -18.87 -42.64
N SER A 3 -35.54 -17.70 -42.11
CA SER A 3 -34.29 -17.37 -41.46
C SER A 3 -34.09 -18.13 -40.16
N LEU A 4 -32.89 -18.70 -40.03
CA LEU A 4 -32.29 -19.20 -38.82
C LEU A 4 -31.79 -18.00 -38.00
N HIS A 5 -32.39 -17.72 -36.85
CA HIS A 5 -31.75 -16.89 -35.81
C HIS A 5 -32.02 -17.48 -34.43
N LEU A 6 -31.20 -18.48 -34.12
CA LEU A 6 -30.90 -18.97 -32.78
C LEU A 6 -30.04 -17.93 -32.05
N LEU A 7 -30.20 -17.89 -30.73
CA LEU A 7 -29.28 -17.41 -29.69
C LEU A 7 -29.20 -15.89 -29.41
N ALA A 8 -29.97 -15.48 -28.40
CA ALA A 8 -29.61 -14.35 -27.55
C ALA A 8 -28.50 -14.77 -26.55
N LEU A 9 -27.31 -14.20 -26.77
CA LEU A 9 -26.31 -13.64 -25.82
C LEU A 9 -26.47 -13.88 -24.29
N PRO A 10 -25.36 -13.83 -23.51
CA PRO A 10 -24.06 -14.48 -23.71
C PRO A 10 -23.50 -15.14 -22.43
N LEU A 11 -22.68 -16.17 -22.63
CA LEU A 11 -21.75 -16.72 -21.65
C LEU A 11 -20.64 -15.68 -21.40
N ILE A 12 -20.69 -14.98 -20.26
CA ILE A 12 -19.61 -14.08 -19.84
C ILE A 12 -18.46 -14.94 -19.31
N THR A 13 -17.50 -15.23 -20.18
CA THR A 13 -16.17 -15.69 -19.82
C THR A 13 -15.40 -14.53 -19.19
N LEU A 14 -15.13 -14.65 -17.88
CA LEU A 14 -14.25 -13.76 -17.14
C LEU A 14 -12.80 -14.04 -17.55
N THR A 15 -12.38 -13.48 -18.69
CA THR A 15 -10.99 -13.47 -19.13
C THR A 15 -10.30 -12.27 -18.51
N LEU A 16 -9.51 -12.48 -17.45
CA LEU A 16 -8.58 -11.48 -16.92
C LEU A 16 -7.41 -11.30 -17.91
N CYS A 17 -7.64 -10.52 -18.97
CA CYS A 17 -6.58 -10.01 -19.82
C CYS A 17 -5.90 -8.82 -19.12
N PHE A 18 -4.86 -9.08 -18.31
CA PHE A 18 -3.86 -8.06 -17.99
C PHE A 18 -2.79 -8.06 -19.08
N ALA A 19 -3.18 -7.62 -20.28
CA ALA A 19 -2.24 -7.08 -21.25
C ALA A 19 -2.32 -5.56 -21.13
N ASN A 20 -1.72 -5.00 -20.10
CA ASN A 20 -1.51 -3.55 -20.06
C ASN A 20 -0.27 -3.25 -20.90
N ILE A 21 -0.53 -2.95 -22.17
CA ILE A 21 0.37 -2.18 -23.02
C ILE A 21 0.45 -0.79 -22.39
N GLU A 22 1.67 -0.35 -22.10
CA GLU A 22 1.98 0.99 -21.61
C GLU A 22 1.52 2.04 -22.63
N THR A 23 0.68 2.98 -22.19
CA THR A 23 0.69 4.44 -22.50
C THR A 23 -0.72 5.03 -22.45
N TYR A 24 -1.13 5.56 -21.29
CA TYR A 24 -2.13 6.62 -21.16
C TYR A 24 -1.80 7.45 -19.90
N GLY A 25 -1.54 8.75 -20.09
CA GLY A 25 -1.41 9.82 -19.08
C GLY A 25 -0.92 9.43 -17.69
N GLN A 26 0.39 9.57 -17.43
CA GLN A 26 0.89 9.54 -16.06
C GLN A 26 0.32 10.76 -15.32
N GLU A 27 -0.55 10.53 -14.33
CA GLU A 27 -0.71 11.51 -13.26
C GLU A 27 0.68 11.85 -12.71
N PRO A 28 0.96 13.13 -12.39
CA PRO A 28 2.25 13.50 -11.84
C PRO A 28 2.59 12.61 -10.64
N GLU A 29 3.81 12.06 -10.62
CA GLU A 29 4.27 11.22 -9.53
C GLU A 29 4.18 12.01 -8.22
N LYS A 30 3.33 11.55 -7.29
CA LYS A 30 3.10 12.23 -6.02
C LYS A 30 4.41 12.39 -5.25
N SER A 31 4.61 13.53 -4.59
CA SER A 31 5.75 13.71 -3.68
C SER A 31 5.62 12.79 -2.45
N PRO A 32 6.71 12.47 -1.70
CA PRO A 32 6.60 11.68 -0.48
C PRO A 32 5.64 12.32 0.52
N GLU A 33 5.65 13.65 0.60
CA GLU A 33 4.82 14.43 1.50
C GLU A 33 3.34 14.32 1.11
N GLN A 34 3.03 14.42 -0.18
CA GLN A 34 1.66 14.21 -0.69
C GLN A 34 1.18 12.78 -0.40
N MET A 35 2.02 11.78 -0.67
CA MET A 35 1.68 10.38 -0.36
C MET A 35 1.42 10.17 1.13
N ALA A 36 2.26 10.77 1.98
CA ALA A 36 2.17 10.66 3.43
C ALA A 36 0.89 11.31 3.95
N SER A 37 0.63 12.56 3.54
CA SER A 37 -0.56 13.30 3.93
C SER A 37 -1.84 12.58 3.52
N GLU A 38 -1.93 12.11 2.27
CA GLU A 38 -3.11 11.36 1.81
C GLU A 38 -3.29 10.04 2.58
N GLN A 39 -2.20 9.37 2.95
CA GLN A 39 -2.28 8.14 3.73
C GLN A 39 -2.66 8.41 5.18
N ALA A 40 -2.13 9.47 5.79
CA ALA A 40 -2.51 9.93 7.12
C ALA A 40 -4.01 10.28 7.17
N ASP A 41 -4.52 10.99 6.17
CA ASP A 41 -5.95 11.33 6.05
C ASP A 41 -6.83 10.09 5.91
N ARG A 42 -6.38 9.08 5.16
CA ARG A 42 -7.11 7.79 5.07
C ARG A 42 -7.13 7.09 6.43
N LEU A 43 -5.98 6.99 7.10
CA LEU A 43 -5.87 6.35 8.40
C LEU A 43 -6.64 7.08 9.50
N GLN A 44 -6.70 8.42 9.45
CA GLN A 44 -7.54 9.24 10.31
C GLN A 44 -8.98 8.75 10.30
N ARG A 45 -9.55 8.55 9.09
CA ARG A 45 -10.93 8.10 8.92
C ARG A 45 -11.12 6.64 9.32
N ASP A 46 -10.22 5.77 8.87
CA ASP A 46 -10.36 4.32 9.06
C ASP A 46 -10.18 3.90 10.52
N LEU A 47 -9.31 4.60 11.26
CA LEU A 47 -8.93 4.28 12.64
C LEU A 47 -9.51 5.25 13.66
N LYS A 48 -10.16 6.34 13.22
CA LYS A 48 -10.69 7.41 14.07
C LYS A 48 -9.61 7.98 15.00
N LEU A 49 -8.47 8.37 14.43
CA LEU A 49 -7.35 8.84 15.24
C LEU A 49 -7.71 10.15 15.95
N ALA A 50 -7.16 10.39 17.13
CA ALA A 50 -7.19 11.72 17.72
C ALA A 50 -6.20 12.64 16.99
N ASP A 51 -6.37 13.97 17.08
CA ASP A 51 -5.52 14.94 16.37
C ASP A 51 -4.02 14.76 16.67
N HIS A 52 -3.67 14.42 17.92
CA HIS A 52 -2.29 14.14 18.29
C HIS A 52 -1.76 12.85 17.65
N GLN A 53 -2.58 11.81 17.54
CA GLN A 53 -2.21 10.57 16.86
C GLN A 53 -2.05 10.81 15.36
N LEU A 54 -2.93 11.61 14.74
CA LEU A 54 -2.84 12.01 13.34
C LEU A 54 -1.51 12.71 13.06
N PHE A 55 -1.15 13.69 13.89
CA PHE A 55 0.12 14.42 13.78
C PHE A 55 1.32 13.46 13.79
N PHE A 56 1.37 12.51 14.72
CA PHE A 56 2.46 11.54 14.79
C PHE A 56 2.45 10.54 13.62
N VAL A 57 1.28 10.07 13.20
CA VAL A 57 1.11 9.18 12.05
C VAL A 57 1.62 9.85 10.78
N ASP A 58 1.21 11.08 10.51
CA ASP A 58 1.67 11.86 9.35
C ASP A 58 3.19 12.07 9.40
N SER A 59 3.73 12.48 10.55
CA SER A 59 5.18 12.68 10.73
C SER A 59 5.99 11.41 10.44
N VAL A 60 5.52 10.25 10.93
CA VAL A 60 6.15 8.95 10.66
C VAL A 60 6.09 8.60 9.18
N LEU A 61 4.95 8.81 8.53
CA LEU A 61 4.76 8.51 7.11
C LEU A 61 5.63 9.40 6.23
N GLN A 62 5.70 10.70 6.51
CA GLN A 62 6.56 11.63 5.80
C GLN A 62 8.02 11.19 5.88
N TYR A 63 8.53 10.94 7.10
CA TYR A 63 9.90 10.48 7.29
C TYR A 63 10.18 9.17 6.54
N ASN A 64 9.28 8.18 6.66
CA ASN A 64 9.50 6.86 6.06
C ASN A 64 9.35 6.88 4.53
N PHE A 65 8.47 7.70 3.96
CA PHE A 65 8.34 7.82 2.50
C PHE A 65 9.50 8.58 1.88
N VAL A 66 9.99 9.64 2.52
CA VAL A 66 11.22 10.32 2.09
C VAL A 66 12.40 9.35 2.14
N GLY A 67 12.54 8.60 3.24
CA GLY A 67 13.60 7.61 3.39
C GLY A 67 13.53 6.47 2.36
N MET A 68 12.33 5.95 2.10
CA MET A 68 12.10 4.91 1.10
C MET A 68 12.43 5.43 -0.31
N ARG A 69 11.98 6.63 -0.67
CA ARG A 69 12.29 7.23 -1.97
C ARG A 69 13.79 7.42 -2.17
N ARG A 70 14.49 7.91 -1.13
CA ARG A 70 15.94 8.08 -1.15
C ARG A 70 16.64 6.74 -1.39
N GLU A 71 16.26 5.69 -0.67
CA GLU A 71 16.84 4.35 -0.83
C GLU A 71 16.58 3.78 -2.24
N MET A 72 15.37 3.97 -2.78
CA MET A 72 15.04 3.57 -4.15
C MET A 72 15.90 4.30 -5.18
N GLU A 73 16.14 5.60 -4.98
CA GLU A 73 17.01 6.40 -5.85
C GLU A 73 18.49 5.99 -5.74
N GLU A 74 18.97 5.65 -4.55
CA GLU A 74 20.32 5.09 -4.34
C GLU A 74 20.48 3.74 -5.04
N MET A 75 19.50 2.84 -4.93
CA MET A 75 19.49 1.56 -5.65
C MET A 75 19.50 1.77 -7.17
N ARG A 76 18.74 2.76 -7.67
CA ARG A 76 18.74 3.15 -9.08
C ARG A 76 20.12 3.60 -9.54
N LYS A 77 20.76 4.50 -8.80
CA LYS A 77 22.11 4.99 -9.11
C LYS A 77 23.17 3.89 -9.09
N ALA A 78 23.01 2.90 -8.21
CA ALA A 78 23.92 1.76 -8.10
C ALA A 78 23.67 0.65 -9.15
N GLY A 79 22.64 0.77 -9.99
CA GLY A 79 22.26 -0.27 -10.96
C GLY A 79 21.65 -1.53 -10.33
N LEU A 80 21.17 -1.45 -9.08
CA LEU A 80 20.62 -2.57 -8.30
C LEU A 80 19.08 -2.65 -8.39
N GLN A 81 18.51 -2.36 -9.55
CA GLN A 81 17.07 -2.22 -9.76
C GLN A 81 16.35 -3.57 -9.96
N THR A 82 16.63 -4.57 -9.11
CA THR A 82 15.91 -5.84 -9.15
C THR A 82 14.56 -5.74 -8.45
N ARG A 83 13.60 -6.58 -8.84
CA ARG A 83 12.30 -6.64 -8.15
C ARG A 83 12.48 -6.94 -6.66
N GLU A 84 13.43 -7.82 -6.35
CA GLU A 84 13.72 -8.29 -5.00
C GLU A 84 14.27 -7.16 -4.13
N SER A 85 15.11 -6.27 -4.67
CA SER A 85 15.68 -5.15 -3.92
C SER A 85 14.61 -4.12 -3.54
N TYR A 86 13.70 -3.79 -4.47
CA TYR A 86 12.54 -2.93 -4.20
C TYR A 86 11.59 -3.54 -3.18
N VAL A 87 11.24 -4.82 -3.32
CA VAL A 87 10.38 -5.52 -2.36
C VAL A 87 11.02 -5.54 -0.97
N ALA A 88 12.33 -5.76 -0.89
CA ALA A 88 13.06 -5.75 0.38
C ALA A 88 13.06 -4.36 1.03
N SER A 89 13.25 -3.28 0.25
CA SER A 89 13.16 -1.90 0.74
C SER A 89 11.75 -1.59 1.27
N GLN A 90 10.71 -1.86 0.47
CA GLN A 90 9.32 -1.66 0.89
C GLN A 90 8.98 -2.44 2.17
N LYS A 91 9.46 -3.69 2.29
CA LYS A 91 9.25 -4.48 3.50
C LYS A 91 9.92 -3.86 4.73
N ARG A 92 11.17 -3.39 4.59
CA ARG A 92 11.90 -2.72 5.68
C ARG A 92 11.19 -1.46 6.14
N TRP A 93 10.84 -0.56 5.23
CA TRP A 93 10.15 0.67 5.57
C TRP A 93 8.75 0.43 6.12
N GLY A 94 8.01 -0.53 5.55
CA GLY A 94 6.72 -0.93 6.09
C GLY A 94 6.81 -1.48 7.52
N GLN A 95 7.89 -2.20 7.85
CA GLN A 95 8.12 -2.66 9.22
C GLN A 95 8.45 -1.51 10.17
N LYS A 96 9.28 -0.54 9.76
CA LYS A 96 9.53 0.67 10.54
C LYS A 96 8.25 1.48 10.82
N THR A 97 7.37 1.61 9.82
CA THR A 97 6.06 2.26 10.00
C THR A 97 5.20 1.49 10.99
N GLU A 98 5.12 0.16 10.85
CA GLU A 98 4.35 -0.70 11.77
C GLU A 98 4.84 -0.56 13.22
N GLU A 99 6.15 -0.64 13.45
CA GLU A 99 6.77 -0.51 14.78
C GLU A 99 6.56 0.88 15.41
N ALA A 100 6.50 1.92 14.59
CA ALA A 100 6.17 3.26 15.05
C ALA A 100 4.68 3.38 15.41
N PHE A 101 3.80 2.85 14.58
CA PHE A 101 2.35 2.88 14.82
C PHE A 101 1.94 2.07 16.04
N GLU A 102 2.62 0.96 16.36
CA GLU A 102 2.38 0.18 17.59
C GLU A 102 2.55 1.02 18.86
N LYS A 103 3.32 2.12 18.80
CA LYS A 103 3.56 3.03 19.93
C LYS A 103 2.61 4.23 19.97
N ILE A 104 1.98 4.56 18.85
CA ILE A 104 1.13 5.76 18.69
C ILE A 104 -0.35 5.41 18.84
N LEU A 105 -0.73 4.25 18.31
CA LEU A 105 -2.10 3.78 18.28
C LEU A 105 -2.43 3.02 19.57
N ASP A 106 -3.70 3.06 19.97
CA ASP A 106 -4.18 2.10 20.96
C ASP A 106 -4.23 0.68 20.37
N SER A 107 -4.41 -0.32 21.22
CA SER A 107 -4.43 -1.73 20.83
C SER A 107 -5.48 -2.04 19.76
N ASP A 108 -6.68 -1.47 19.84
CA ASP A 108 -7.77 -1.75 18.90
C ASP A 108 -7.51 -1.08 17.55
N GLN A 109 -7.06 0.17 17.56
CA GLN A 109 -6.61 0.90 16.39
C GLN A 109 -5.45 0.20 15.69
N PHE A 110 -4.45 -0.27 16.44
CA PHE A 110 -3.29 -0.96 15.86
C PHE A 110 -3.69 -2.30 15.23
N ILE A 111 -4.53 -3.09 15.89
CA ILE A 111 -5.03 -4.34 15.32
C ILE A 111 -5.88 -4.08 14.07
N ARG A 112 -6.69 -3.01 14.05
CA ARG A 112 -7.44 -2.60 12.86
C ARG A 112 -6.49 -2.18 11.73
N TYR A 113 -5.48 -1.37 12.02
CA TYR A 113 -4.42 -1.01 11.08
C TYR A 113 -3.79 -2.25 10.43
N LEU A 114 -3.35 -3.22 11.25
CA LEU A 114 -2.75 -4.45 10.77
C LEU A 114 -3.70 -5.26 9.86
N LYS A 115 -5.00 -5.24 10.11
CA LYS A 115 -6.00 -5.92 9.28
C LYS A 115 -6.18 -5.21 7.94
N ILE A 116 -6.39 -3.89 7.93
CA ILE A 116 -6.60 -3.13 6.69
C ILE A 116 -5.33 -3.08 5.83
N SER A 117 -4.15 -3.15 6.44
CA SER A 117 -2.87 -3.18 5.73
C SER A 117 -2.45 -4.59 5.30
N GLY A 118 -3.22 -5.63 5.62
CA GLY A 118 -2.90 -7.03 5.32
C GLY A 118 -1.72 -7.62 6.12
N ARG A 119 -1.25 -6.93 7.17
CA ARG A 119 -0.06 -7.30 7.97
C ARG A 119 -0.39 -8.14 9.20
N TYR A 120 -1.67 -8.29 9.53
CA TYR A 120 -2.12 -8.98 10.74
C TYR A 120 -1.62 -10.42 10.86
N ARG A 121 -1.64 -11.19 9.77
CA ARG A 121 -1.16 -12.57 9.76
C ARG A 121 0.32 -12.66 10.13
N ASP A 122 1.14 -11.80 9.53
CA ASP A 122 2.59 -11.80 9.75
C ASP A 122 2.91 -11.30 11.16
N TYR A 123 2.16 -10.31 11.66
CA TYR A 123 2.24 -9.85 13.04
C TYR A 123 1.94 -10.97 14.04
N LYS A 124 0.83 -11.71 13.86
CA LYS A 124 0.49 -12.86 14.71
C LYS A 124 1.61 -13.90 14.73
N LYS A 125 2.14 -14.24 13.54
CA LYS A 125 3.25 -15.19 13.40
C LYS A 125 4.50 -14.71 14.17
N ARG A 126 4.86 -13.43 14.06
CA ARG A 126 6.01 -12.85 14.78
C ARG A 126 5.83 -12.83 16.30
N LYS A 127 4.61 -12.57 16.78
CA LYS A 127 4.30 -12.47 18.22
C LYS A 127 3.89 -13.80 18.86
N GLY A 128 3.84 -14.89 18.09
CA GLY A 128 3.42 -16.21 18.59
C GLY A 128 1.93 -16.30 18.97
N ILE A 129 1.09 -15.42 18.41
CA ILE A 129 -0.35 -15.39 18.66
C ILE A 129 -1.01 -16.44 17.77
N LYS A 130 -1.71 -17.41 18.38
CA LYS A 130 -2.45 -18.46 17.68
C LYS A 130 -3.66 -17.86 16.95
#